data_AF-A0A9E3NP01-F1
#
_entry.id   AF-A0A9E3NP01-F1
#
_cell.length_a   1.000
_cell.length_b   1.000
_cell.length_c   1.000
_cell.angle_alpha   90.00
_cell.angle_beta   90.00
_cell.angle_gamma   90.00
#
_symmetry.space_group_name_H-M   'P 1'
#
loop_
_entity.id
_entity.type
_entity.pdbx_description
1 polymer ?
#
loop_
_entity_poly.entity_id
_entity_poly.type
_entity_poly.pdbx_seq_one_letter_code
_entity_poly.pdbx_strand_id
1 'polypeptide(L)'
;MSAARPLSAAFSKAAPSASRSDLEEALAGAVSRARAAFPEVILDEARFAEFLGGRVAEADLESARAGDLWAACACGAGDAKAIAAVEVRYFPDVDAALGKMGLTADRMGEVKQGLRRLLFVGDGETPPRITEYRGTGDLRAWLRVTAMRAALKLIRKEGRETPTDDALLEARAQEDDPELAYMKAAYRAAFKKAFQEALDSLDAQERTLLKQQIVDGLGIDELGSLYQVHRATAARWLQSAREKLLSRTRRTFMMNARLSSDECESIMRMVRSQLDVSLHRRLGSG
;
A
#
# COMPACT_ATOMS: atom_id res chain seq x y z
N MET A 1 33.78 -3.37 -31.03
CA MET A 1 33.83 -2.57 -29.79
C MET A 1 32.65 -2.98 -28.94
N SER A 2 32.87 -3.72 -27.85
CA SER A 2 31.80 -4.02 -26.90
C SER A 2 31.31 -2.70 -26.33
N ALA A 3 30.06 -2.32 -26.60
CA ALA A 3 29.46 -1.13 -25.99
C ALA A 3 29.56 -1.31 -24.47
N ALA A 4 30.13 -0.31 -23.77
CA ALA A 4 30.20 -0.36 -22.32
C ALA A 4 28.77 -0.53 -21.78
N ARG A 5 28.56 -1.51 -20.89
CA ARG A 5 27.27 -1.81 -20.24
C ARG A 5 27.30 -1.46 -18.74
N PRO A 6 27.60 -0.20 -18.36
CA PRO A 6 27.77 0.18 -16.96
C PRO A 6 26.46 0.04 -16.16
N LEU A 7 25.29 0.29 -16.77
CA LEU A 7 24.02 0.24 -16.05
C LEU A 7 23.57 -1.20 -15.79
N SER A 8 23.66 -2.07 -16.80
CA SER A 8 23.35 -3.50 -16.66
C SER A 8 24.25 -4.15 -15.63
N ALA A 9 25.56 -3.85 -15.66
CA ALA A 9 26.51 -4.37 -14.69
C ALA A 9 26.16 -3.94 -13.25
N ALA A 10 25.75 -2.68 -13.05
CA ALA A 10 25.34 -2.18 -11.75
C ALA A 10 24.01 -2.80 -11.28
N PHE A 11 23.03 -2.93 -12.16
CA PHE A 11 21.75 -3.59 -11.87
C PHE A 11 21.96 -5.05 -11.44
N SER A 12 22.79 -5.80 -12.17
CA SER A 12 23.08 -7.21 -11.89
C SER A 12 23.79 -7.45 -10.55
N LYS A 13 24.43 -6.44 -9.94
CA LYS A 13 24.96 -6.57 -8.57
C LYS A 13 23.86 -6.87 -7.55
N ALA A 14 22.69 -6.25 -7.73
CA ALA A 14 21.53 -6.44 -6.87
C ALA A 14 20.54 -7.49 -7.42
N ALA A 15 20.58 -7.77 -8.74
CA ALA A 15 19.80 -8.81 -9.41
C ALA A 15 20.70 -9.76 -10.24
N PRO A 16 21.45 -10.69 -9.62
CA PRO A 16 22.43 -11.53 -10.33
C PRO A 16 21.83 -12.45 -11.40
N SER A 17 20.54 -12.78 -11.27
CA SER A 17 19.81 -13.62 -12.22
C SER A 17 19.24 -12.87 -13.43
N ALA A 18 19.46 -11.55 -13.53
CA ALA A 18 19.00 -10.75 -14.65
C ALA A 18 19.68 -11.22 -15.95
N SER A 19 18.87 -11.52 -16.96
CA SER A 19 19.34 -12.11 -18.23
C SER A 19 18.75 -11.41 -19.47
N ARG A 20 18.00 -10.33 -19.26
CA ARG A 20 17.38 -9.53 -20.32
C ARG A 20 18.44 -8.97 -21.29
N SER A 21 18.23 -9.19 -22.60
CA SER A 21 19.21 -8.87 -23.64
C SER A 21 19.34 -7.37 -23.93
N ASP A 22 18.24 -6.62 -23.78
CA ASP A 22 18.11 -5.17 -23.95
C ASP A 22 18.18 -4.40 -22.62
N LEU A 23 18.69 -5.02 -21.55
CA LEU A 23 18.69 -4.45 -20.19
C LEU A 23 19.34 -3.07 -20.11
N GLU A 24 20.45 -2.83 -20.83
CA GLU A 24 21.14 -1.54 -20.83
C GLU A 24 20.24 -0.42 -21.37
N GLU A 25 19.52 -0.70 -22.45
CA GLU A 25 18.61 0.26 -23.10
C GLU A 25 17.37 0.51 -22.23
N ALA A 26 16.81 -0.55 -21.64
CA ALA A 26 15.68 -0.44 -20.70
C ALA A 26 16.05 0.42 -19.47
N LEU A 27 17.24 0.23 -18.91
CA LEU A 27 17.75 1.01 -17.78
C LEU A 27 18.02 2.46 -18.17
N ALA A 28 18.62 2.71 -19.34
CA ALA A 28 18.80 4.07 -19.87
C ALA A 28 17.45 4.78 -20.07
N GLY A 29 16.43 4.05 -20.54
CA GLY A 29 15.05 4.53 -20.62
C GLY A 29 14.47 4.89 -19.25
N ALA A 30 14.69 4.07 -18.23
CA ALA A 30 14.28 4.36 -16.86
C ALA A 30 14.97 5.61 -16.29
N VAL A 31 16.29 5.75 -16.50
CA VAL A 31 17.07 6.95 -16.11
C VAL A 31 16.52 8.21 -16.78
N SER A 32 16.22 8.14 -18.07
CA SER A 32 15.67 9.28 -18.82
C SER A 32 14.32 9.74 -18.25
N ARG A 33 13.39 8.80 -18.00
CA ARG A 33 12.09 9.09 -17.36
C ARG A 33 12.25 9.66 -15.95
N ALA A 34 13.21 9.13 -15.19
CA ALA A 34 13.52 9.59 -13.84
C ALA A 34 14.02 11.05 -13.83
N ARG A 35 15.00 11.39 -14.68
CA ARG A 35 15.52 12.75 -14.82
C ARG A 35 14.48 13.74 -15.30
N ALA A 36 13.61 13.34 -16.21
CA ALA A 36 12.50 14.19 -16.65
C ALA A 36 11.51 14.50 -15.51
N ALA A 37 11.32 13.57 -14.57
CA ALA A 37 10.40 13.75 -13.44
C ALA A 37 10.99 14.60 -12.30
N PHE A 38 12.32 14.61 -12.14
CA PHE A 38 13.06 15.38 -11.15
C PHE A 38 14.35 15.98 -11.75
N PRO A 39 14.26 17.03 -12.59
CA PRO A 39 15.41 17.61 -13.29
C PRO A 39 16.48 18.20 -12.37
N GLU A 40 16.09 18.65 -11.18
CA GLU A 40 16.96 19.26 -10.18
C GLU A 40 17.82 18.26 -9.39
N VAL A 41 17.51 16.96 -9.49
CA VAL A 41 18.17 15.88 -8.75
C VAL A 41 19.28 15.26 -9.59
N ILE A 42 20.52 15.45 -9.15
CA ILE A 42 21.70 14.89 -9.81
C ILE A 42 22.13 13.63 -9.07
N LEU A 43 21.99 12.48 -9.72
CA LEU A 43 22.35 11.17 -9.19
C LEU A 43 23.16 10.39 -10.23
N ASP A 44 24.12 9.60 -9.76
CA ASP A 44 24.87 8.66 -10.59
C ASP A 44 23.93 7.57 -11.13
N GLU A 45 23.96 7.39 -12.44
CA GLU A 45 23.08 6.46 -13.16
C GLU A 45 23.37 5.01 -12.77
N ALA A 46 24.64 4.66 -12.53
CA ALA A 46 25.01 3.31 -12.10
C ALA A 46 24.46 3.00 -10.70
N ARG A 47 24.53 3.96 -9.78
CA ARG A 47 23.91 3.85 -8.45
C ARG A 47 22.40 3.67 -8.54
N PHE A 48 21.73 4.40 -9.44
CA PHE A 48 20.30 4.23 -9.66
C PHE A 48 19.96 2.85 -10.25
N ALA A 49 20.75 2.36 -11.21
CA ALA A 49 20.57 1.04 -11.78
C ALA A 49 20.73 -0.08 -10.73
N GLU A 50 21.73 0.01 -9.85
CA GLU A 50 21.88 -0.90 -8.70
C GLU A 50 20.67 -0.83 -7.75
N PHE A 51 20.17 0.37 -7.47
CA PHE A 51 18.99 0.58 -6.64
C PHE A 51 17.72 -0.06 -7.22
N LEU A 52 17.56 0.01 -8.55
CA LEU A 52 16.47 -0.66 -9.27
C LEU A 52 16.61 -2.18 -9.20
N GLY A 53 17.82 -2.73 -9.34
CA GLY A 53 18.06 -4.18 -9.28
C GLY A 53 17.56 -4.85 -8.01
N GLY A 54 17.62 -4.14 -6.88
CA GLY A 54 17.10 -4.65 -5.60
C GLY A 54 15.58 -4.55 -5.42
N ARG A 55 14.83 -3.96 -6.36
CA ARG A 55 13.43 -3.55 -6.16
C ARG A 55 12.49 -3.88 -7.32
N VAL A 56 12.98 -3.82 -8.54
CA VAL A 56 12.18 -3.91 -9.77
C VAL A 56 12.68 -5.10 -10.58
N ALA A 57 11.78 -6.00 -10.96
CA ALA A 57 12.13 -7.09 -11.86
C ALA A 57 12.51 -6.54 -13.24
N GLU A 58 13.45 -7.19 -13.93
CA GLU A 58 13.91 -6.73 -15.26
C GLU A 58 12.79 -6.63 -16.30
N ALA A 59 11.69 -7.38 -16.12
CA ALA A 59 10.50 -7.35 -16.96
C ALA A 59 9.60 -6.12 -16.73
N ASP A 60 9.73 -5.44 -15.58
CA ASP A 60 8.87 -4.34 -15.15
C ASP A 60 9.55 -2.96 -15.28
N LEU A 61 10.75 -2.89 -15.87
CA LEU A 61 11.54 -1.65 -15.94
C LEU A 61 10.83 -0.52 -16.69
N GLU A 62 10.03 -0.82 -17.70
CA GLU A 62 9.26 0.15 -18.50
C GLU A 62 8.10 0.75 -17.70
N SER A 63 7.41 -0.07 -16.91
CA SER A 63 6.25 0.33 -16.09
C SER A 63 6.66 0.85 -14.71
N ALA A 64 7.92 0.67 -14.33
CA ALA A 64 8.46 1.14 -13.07
C ALA A 64 8.26 2.65 -12.88
N ARG A 65 7.98 3.04 -11.63
CA ARG A 65 7.88 4.43 -11.18
C ARG A 65 9.25 5.08 -11.05
N ALA A 66 9.94 5.20 -12.18
CA ALA A 66 11.33 5.61 -12.25
C ALA A 66 11.58 6.96 -11.55
N GLY A 67 10.69 7.95 -11.72
CA GLY A 67 10.80 9.25 -11.04
C GLY A 67 10.73 9.16 -9.51
N ASP A 68 9.75 8.42 -8.98
CA ASP A 68 9.62 8.23 -7.54
C ASP A 68 10.81 7.44 -6.95
N LEU A 69 11.26 6.41 -7.67
CA LEU A 69 12.41 5.59 -7.27
C LEU A 69 13.71 6.39 -7.33
N TRP A 70 13.84 7.32 -8.29
CA TRP A 70 14.99 8.23 -8.41
C TRP A 70 15.06 9.19 -7.23
N ALA A 71 13.94 9.82 -6.90
CA ALA A 71 13.83 10.68 -5.74
C ALA A 71 14.14 9.91 -4.44
N ALA A 72 13.60 8.69 -4.28
CA ALA A 72 13.88 7.84 -3.13
C ALA A 72 15.36 7.44 -3.03
N CYS A 73 15.99 7.08 -4.14
CA CYS A 73 17.41 6.72 -4.20
C CYS A 73 18.30 7.92 -3.81
N ALA A 74 18.04 9.09 -4.38
CA ALA A 74 18.79 10.32 -4.10
C ALA A 74 18.58 10.80 -2.66
N CYS A 75 17.35 10.74 -2.14
CA CYS A 75 17.07 11.04 -0.73
C CYS A 75 17.80 10.07 0.21
N GLY A 76 17.83 8.78 -0.12
CA GLY A 76 18.57 7.78 0.63
C GLY A 76 20.09 7.96 0.58
N ALA A 77 20.60 8.67 -0.43
CA ALA A 77 21.99 9.08 -0.54
C ALA A 77 22.31 10.36 0.26
N GLY A 78 21.30 11.00 0.88
CA GLY A 78 21.47 12.27 1.59
C GLY A 78 21.55 13.50 0.68
N ASP A 79 21.10 13.41 -0.57
CA ASP A 79 21.11 14.57 -1.48
C ASP A 79 20.10 15.64 -1.02
N ALA A 80 20.62 16.82 -0.67
CA ALA A 80 19.81 17.91 -0.11
C ALA A 80 18.78 18.47 -1.11
N LYS A 81 19.08 18.47 -2.42
CA LYS A 81 18.15 18.95 -3.45
C LYS A 81 17.01 17.96 -3.65
N ALA A 82 17.31 16.66 -3.63
CA ALA A 82 16.30 15.61 -3.69
C ALA A 82 15.36 15.65 -2.49
N ILE A 83 15.90 15.82 -1.28
CA ILE A 83 15.10 15.96 -0.07
C ILE A 83 14.18 17.18 -0.19
N ALA A 84 14.73 18.34 -0.58
CA ALA A 84 13.93 19.56 -0.76
C ALA A 84 12.83 19.38 -1.83
N ALA A 85 13.14 18.74 -2.96
CA ALA A 85 12.16 18.46 -4.02
C ALA A 85 11.03 17.54 -3.54
N VAL A 86 11.36 16.47 -2.80
CA VAL A 86 10.38 15.56 -2.19
C VAL A 86 9.52 16.29 -1.17
N GLU A 87 10.12 17.14 -0.33
CA GLU A 87 9.36 17.92 0.64
C GLU A 87 8.37 18.86 -0.03
N VAL A 88 8.82 19.68 -0.99
CA VAL A 88 7.97 20.61 -1.73
C VAL A 88 6.82 19.87 -2.43
N ARG A 89 7.11 18.71 -3.02
CA ARG A 89 6.13 17.97 -3.84
C ARG A 89 5.12 17.16 -3.02
N TYR A 90 5.53 16.57 -1.89
CA TYR A 90 4.71 15.57 -1.20
C TYR A 90 4.33 15.95 0.24
N PHE A 91 5.03 16.87 0.91
CA PHE A 91 4.68 17.22 2.29
C PHE A 91 3.35 17.98 2.45
N PRO A 92 2.84 18.74 1.47
CA PRO A 92 1.47 19.27 1.56
C PRO A 92 0.40 18.18 1.73
N ASP A 93 0.59 17.01 1.10
CA ASP A 93 -0.30 15.85 1.27
C ASP A 93 -0.14 15.18 2.64
N VAL A 94 1.07 15.21 3.19
CA VAL A 94 1.36 14.78 4.57
C VAL A 94 0.66 15.70 5.57
N ASP A 95 0.76 17.01 5.39
CA ASP A 95 0.08 18.01 6.23
C ASP A 95 -1.44 17.79 6.22
N ALA A 96 -2.03 17.60 5.04
CA ALA A 96 -3.45 17.28 4.91
C ALA A 96 -3.83 15.93 5.55
N ALA A 97 -2.94 14.93 5.55
CA ALA A 97 -3.19 13.66 6.21
C ALA A 97 -3.15 13.78 7.74
N LEU A 98 -2.16 14.50 8.27
CA LEU A 98 -2.02 14.75 9.71
C LEU A 98 -3.14 15.64 10.25
N GLY A 99 -3.55 16.67 9.51
CA GLY A 99 -4.69 17.52 9.89
C GLY A 99 -6.00 16.74 10.03
N LYS A 100 -6.23 15.71 9.18
CA LYS A 100 -7.40 14.81 9.29
C LYS A 100 -7.37 13.93 10.55
N MET A 101 -6.24 13.82 11.23
CA MET A 101 -6.14 13.13 12.52
C MET A 101 -6.46 14.03 13.70
N GLY A 102 -6.78 15.32 13.47
CA GLY A 102 -7.10 16.27 14.52
C GLY A 102 -5.88 16.76 15.32
N LEU A 103 -4.67 16.64 14.76
CA LEU A 103 -3.44 17.12 15.38
C LEU A 103 -3.40 18.66 15.38
N THR A 104 -2.91 19.26 16.47
CA THR A 104 -2.60 20.69 16.55
C THR A 104 -1.38 21.03 15.70
N ALA A 105 -1.20 22.31 15.35
CA ALA A 105 -0.07 22.76 14.53
C ALA A 105 1.29 22.38 15.14
N ASP A 106 1.44 22.53 16.47
CA ASP A 106 2.67 22.19 17.19
C ASP A 106 2.98 20.70 17.09
N ARG A 107 1.97 19.84 17.32
CA ARG A 107 2.11 18.39 17.18
C ARG A 107 2.42 17.97 15.75
N MET A 108 1.79 18.60 14.76
CA MET A 108 2.13 18.36 13.36
C MET A 108 3.59 18.73 13.07
N GLY A 109 4.10 19.80 13.68
CA GLY A 109 5.51 20.21 13.60
C GLY A 109 6.46 19.12 14.13
N GLU A 110 6.18 18.60 15.32
CA GLU A 110 6.97 17.54 15.95
C GLU A 110 6.96 16.24 15.14
N VAL A 111 5.77 15.81 14.68
CA VAL A 111 5.64 14.63 13.81
C VAL A 111 6.45 14.82 12.54
N LYS A 112 6.40 15.99 11.90
CA LYS A 112 7.18 16.25 10.69
C LYS A 112 8.68 16.23 10.95
N GLN A 113 9.14 16.74 12.08
CA GLN A 113 10.55 16.68 12.44
C GLN A 113 11.02 15.23 12.63
N GLY A 114 10.25 14.42 13.37
CA GLY A 114 10.51 13.00 13.55
C GLY A 114 10.46 12.23 12.22
N LEU A 115 9.50 12.56 11.36
CA LEU A 115 9.33 11.96 10.04
C LEU A 115 10.53 12.25 9.13
N ARG A 116 11.06 13.48 9.10
CA ARG A 116 12.26 13.82 8.33
C ARG A 116 13.47 12.99 8.75
N ARG A 117 13.68 12.87 10.07
CA ARG A 117 14.75 12.04 10.63
C ARG A 117 14.60 10.59 10.18
N LEU A 118 13.40 10.03 10.32
CA LEU A 118 13.09 8.66 9.92
C LEU A 118 13.28 8.41 8.42
N LEU A 119 12.79 9.33 7.58
CA LEU A 119 12.78 9.16 6.13
C LEU A 119 14.15 9.34 5.50
N PHE A 120 14.90 10.36 5.93
CA PHE A 120 16.08 10.84 5.20
C PHE A 120 17.41 10.60 5.91
N VAL A 121 17.39 10.28 7.21
CA VAL A 121 18.62 10.07 8.00
C VAL A 121 18.72 8.63 8.50
N GLY A 122 17.60 8.08 9.00
CA GLY A 122 17.63 6.83 9.77
C GLY A 122 18.04 7.10 11.22
N ASP A 123 18.40 6.04 11.95
CA ASP A 123 18.82 6.10 13.37
C ASP A 123 20.27 5.63 13.60
N GLY A 124 21.06 5.50 12.54
CA GLY A 124 22.47 5.09 12.58
C GLY A 124 22.66 3.57 12.49
N GLU A 125 21.70 2.78 12.99
CA GLU A 125 21.66 1.32 12.82
C GLU A 125 20.82 0.93 11.60
N THR A 126 19.73 1.67 11.35
CA THR A 126 18.85 1.47 10.21
C THR A 126 19.06 2.56 9.16
N PRO A 127 19.08 2.19 7.86
CA PRO A 127 19.19 3.16 6.78
C PRO A 127 17.94 4.06 6.73
N PRO A 128 18.03 5.22 6.04
CA PRO A 128 16.87 6.09 5.82
C PRO A 128 15.69 5.31 5.25
N ARG A 129 14.51 5.41 5.89
CA ARG A 129 13.34 4.59 5.53
C ARG A 129 12.87 4.81 4.10
N ILE A 130 13.15 5.97 3.51
CA ILE A 130 12.83 6.26 2.10
C ILE A 130 13.46 5.23 1.15
N THR A 131 14.57 4.59 1.55
CA THR A 131 15.21 3.51 0.78
C THR A 131 14.37 2.24 0.73
N GLU A 132 13.45 2.01 1.67
CA GLU A 132 12.54 0.86 1.67
C GLU A 132 11.47 0.95 0.59
N TYR A 133 11.25 2.13 0.00
CA TYR A 133 10.28 2.31 -1.06
C TYR A 133 10.66 1.50 -2.30
N ARG A 134 9.75 0.61 -2.73
CA ARG A 134 9.96 -0.34 -3.84
C ARG A 134 9.35 0.06 -5.17
N GLY A 135 8.59 1.17 -5.23
CA GLY A 135 7.94 1.61 -6.47
C GLY A 135 6.67 0.84 -6.86
N THR A 136 6.17 -0.06 -6.01
CA THR A 136 4.92 -0.83 -6.21
C THR A 136 3.65 0.00 -6.00
N GLY A 137 3.77 1.19 -5.41
CA GLY A 137 2.69 2.16 -5.21
C GLY A 137 3.20 3.57 -5.45
N ASP A 138 2.35 4.58 -5.31
CA ASP A 138 2.77 5.98 -5.47
C ASP A 138 3.55 6.48 -4.25
N LEU A 139 4.65 7.21 -4.46
CA LEU A 139 5.47 7.71 -3.34
C LEU A 139 4.69 8.63 -2.40
N ARG A 140 3.74 9.41 -2.92
CA ARG A 140 2.86 10.27 -2.11
C ARG A 140 2.06 9.46 -1.11
N ALA A 141 1.45 8.36 -1.56
CA ALA A 141 0.62 7.51 -0.71
C ALA A 141 1.47 6.83 0.38
N TRP A 142 2.63 6.30 -0.02
CA TRP A 142 3.59 5.71 0.89
C TRP A 142 4.06 6.70 1.97
N LEU A 143 4.36 7.95 1.59
CA LEU A 143 4.75 9.02 2.52
C LEU A 143 3.62 9.37 3.49
N ARG A 144 2.38 9.50 3.01
CA ARG A 144 1.20 9.75 3.88
C ARG A 144 1.04 8.66 4.94
N VAL A 145 1.10 7.38 4.54
CA VAL A 145 0.99 6.26 5.47
C VAL A 145 2.13 6.26 6.49
N THR A 146 3.34 6.54 6.03
CA THR A 146 4.52 6.61 6.91
C THR A 146 4.40 7.75 7.93
N ALA A 147 3.92 8.92 7.49
CA ALA A 147 3.65 10.07 8.37
C ALA A 147 2.57 9.78 9.40
N MET A 148 1.46 9.17 9.00
CA MET A 148 0.37 8.80 9.91
C MET A 148 0.85 7.81 10.98
N ARG A 149 1.64 6.80 10.59
CA ARG A 149 2.26 5.85 11.54
C ARG A 149 3.21 6.55 12.51
N ALA A 150 4.01 7.51 12.04
CA ALA A 150 4.90 8.29 12.89
C ALA A 150 4.11 9.13 13.90
N ALA A 151 3.00 9.76 13.48
CA ALA A 151 2.12 10.53 14.36
C ALA A 151 1.50 9.67 15.46
N LEU A 152 1.04 8.47 15.12
CA LEU A 152 0.46 7.52 16.06
C LEU A 152 1.49 7.06 17.11
N LYS A 153 2.74 6.82 16.68
CA LYS A 153 3.84 6.49 17.59
C LYS A 153 4.11 7.62 18.60
N LEU A 154 4.04 8.88 18.17
CA LEU A 154 4.21 10.04 19.04
C LEU A 154 3.09 10.14 20.08
N ILE A 155 1.83 10.11 19.64
CA ILE A 155 0.65 10.17 20.52
C ILE A 155 0.70 9.08 21.61
N ARG A 156 1.11 7.86 21.26
CA ARG A 156 1.26 6.75 22.21
C ARG A 156 2.36 6.96 23.24
N LYS A 157 3.49 7.56 22.84
CA LYS A 157 4.60 7.81 23.75
C LYS A 157 4.18 8.80 24.84
N GLU A 158 3.48 9.87 24.46
CA GLU A 158 2.94 10.87 25.39
C GLU A 158 1.90 10.29 26.35
N GLY A 159 1.01 9.41 25.87
CA GLY A 159 0.00 8.75 26.71
C GLY A 159 0.59 7.88 27.82
N ARG A 160 1.78 7.29 27.59
CA ARG A 160 2.50 6.49 28.60
C ARG A 160 3.28 7.33 29.61
N GLU A 161 3.66 8.56 29.24
CA GLU A 161 4.41 9.48 30.11
C GLU A 161 3.48 10.29 31.04
N THR A 162 2.15 10.18 30.89
CA THR A 162 1.15 10.78 31.78
C THR A 162 0.53 9.69 32.68
N PRO A 163 0.97 9.50 33.94
CA PRO A 163 0.37 8.50 34.80
C PRO A 163 -0.99 9.00 35.28
N THR A 164 -2.06 8.41 34.74
CA THR A 164 -3.43 8.58 35.25
C THR A 164 -4.01 7.18 35.48
N ASP A 165 -4.93 7.04 36.44
CA ASP A 165 -5.51 5.79 37.01
C ASP A 165 -6.12 4.76 36.02
N ASP A 166 -5.99 4.96 34.71
CA ASP A 166 -6.46 4.08 33.64
C ASP A 166 -5.61 2.81 33.44
N ALA A 167 -4.57 2.58 34.24
CA ALA A 167 -3.73 1.38 34.17
C ALA A 167 -4.51 0.07 34.39
N LEU A 168 -5.67 0.13 35.07
CA LEU A 168 -6.58 -1.01 35.23
C LEU A 168 -7.45 -1.29 33.99
N LEU A 169 -7.62 -0.31 33.09
CA LEU A 169 -8.29 -0.50 31.79
C LEU A 169 -7.33 -1.06 30.72
N GLU A 170 -6.02 -0.83 30.84
CA GLU A 170 -5.01 -1.32 29.89
C GLU A 170 -4.76 -2.82 29.94
N ALA A 171 -5.02 -3.48 31.09
CA ALA A 171 -4.99 -4.94 31.17
C ALA A 171 -6.09 -5.63 30.33
N ARG A 172 -7.13 -4.88 29.91
CA ARG A 172 -8.20 -5.35 29.01
C ARG A 172 -7.95 -5.04 27.52
N ALA A 173 -6.90 -4.29 27.20
CA ALA A 173 -6.57 -3.84 25.84
C ALA A 173 -5.38 -4.60 25.22
N GLN A 174 -4.93 -5.69 25.85
CA GLN A 174 -4.02 -6.64 25.21
C GLN A 174 -4.82 -7.50 24.23
N GLU A 175 -5.02 -7.01 22.99
CA GLU A 175 -5.08 -7.75 21.72
C GLU A 175 -5.85 -7.05 20.59
N ASP A 176 -6.57 -5.95 20.85
CA ASP A 176 -7.22 -5.16 19.79
C ASP A 176 -6.66 -3.74 19.75
N ASP A 177 -5.73 -3.54 18.81
CA ASP A 177 -5.05 -2.27 18.57
C ASP A 177 -6.02 -1.17 18.08
N PRO A 178 -6.28 -0.11 18.89
CA PRO A 178 -7.13 1.01 18.50
C PRO A 178 -6.57 1.80 17.30
N GLU A 179 -5.25 1.72 17.05
CA GLU A 179 -4.53 2.27 15.89
C GLU A 179 -5.01 1.67 14.57
N LEU A 180 -5.18 0.34 14.59
CA LEU A 180 -5.72 -0.45 13.50
C LEU A 180 -7.24 -0.27 13.41
N ALA A 181 -7.94 0.00 14.51
CA ALA A 181 -9.38 0.26 14.50
C ALA A 181 -9.77 1.56 13.79
N TYR A 182 -9.01 2.66 13.95
CA TYR A 182 -9.29 3.92 13.24
C TYR A 182 -8.91 3.86 11.75
N MET A 183 -7.74 3.30 11.42
CA MET A 183 -7.36 3.03 10.03
C MET A 183 -8.37 2.10 9.36
N LYS A 184 -8.80 1.05 10.06
CA LYS A 184 -9.91 0.20 9.61
C LYS A 184 -11.19 0.98 9.50
N ALA A 185 -11.58 1.87 10.41
CA ALA A 185 -12.86 2.59 10.30
C ALA A 185 -12.91 3.47 9.03
N ALA A 186 -11.84 4.23 8.75
CA ALA A 186 -11.74 5.06 7.57
C ALA A 186 -11.71 4.22 6.27
N TYR A 187 -10.88 3.17 6.20
CA TYR A 187 -10.83 2.29 5.04
C TYR A 187 -12.05 1.37 4.93
N ARG A 188 -12.72 1.01 6.02
CA ARG A 188 -13.97 0.23 6.06
C ARG A 188 -15.13 1.05 5.56
N ALA A 189 -15.20 2.35 5.86
CA ALA A 189 -16.19 3.24 5.28
C ALA A 189 -16.02 3.33 3.75
N ALA A 190 -14.79 3.54 3.28
CA ALA A 190 -14.47 3.58 1.85
C ALA A 190 -14.70 2.22 1.16
N PHE A 191 -14.33 1.11 1.81
CA PHE A 191 -14.55 -0.24 1.31
C PHE A 191 -16.04 -0.59 1.27
N LYS A 192 -16.81 -0.28 2.33
CA LYS A 192 -18.26 -0.50 2.39
C LYS A 192 -18.96 0.26 1.26
N LYS A 193 -18.56 1.51 1.02
CA LYS A 193 -19.07 2.30 -0.11
C LYS A 193 -18.74 1.64 -1.45
N ALA A 194 -17.49 1.26 -1.67
CA ALA A 194 -17.06 0.60 -2.90
C ALA A 194 -17.74 -0.77 -3.13
N PHE A 195 -17.97 -1.53 -2.06
CA PHE A 195 -18.66 -2.82 -2.10
C PHE A 195 -20.15 -2.65 -2.39
N GLN A 196 -20.80 -1.64 -1.78
CA GLN A 196 -22.19 -1.32 -2.07
C GLN A 196 -22.37 -0.91 -3.54
N GLU A 197 -21.51 -0.01 -4.03
CA GLU A 197 -21.53 0.40 -5.45
C GLU A 197 -21.29 -0.79 -6.39
N ALA A 198 -20.40 -1.73 -6.01
CA ALA A 198 -20.17 -2.94 -6.77
C ALA A 198 -21.40 -3.88 -6.76
N LEU A 199 -22.05 -4.07 -5.61
CA LEU A 199 -23.30 -4.84 -5.51
C LEU A 199 -24.42 -4.24 -6.35
N ASP A 200 -24.61 -2.92 -6.26
CA ASP A 200 -25.67 -2.21 -7.00
C ASP A 200 -25.48 -2.30 -8.51
N SER A 201 -24.23 -2.50 -8.94
CA SER A 201 -23.86 -2.63 -10.35
C SER A 201 -24.04 -4.04 -10.93
N LEU A 202 -24.29 -5.05 -10.10
CA LEU A 202 -24.63 -6.41 -10.55
C LEU A 202 -26.08 -6.49 -11.01
N ASP A 203 -26.36 -7.39 -11.95
CA ASP A 203 -27.73 -7.61 -12.40
C ASP A 203 -28.59 -8.26 -11.30
N ALA A 204 -29.91 -8.26 -11.48
CA ALA A 204 -30.84 -8.77 -10.49
C ALA A 204 -30.68 -10.28 -10.22
N GLN A 205 -30.28 -11.05 -11.24
CA GLN A 205 -30.09 -12.49 -11.14
C GLN A 205 -28.82 -12.82 -10.37
N GLU A 206 -27.71 -12.15 -10.66
CA GLU A 206 -26.42 -12.24 -9.98
C GLU A 206 -26.56 -11.88 -8.49
N ARG A 207 -27.28 -10.80 -8.17
CA ARG A 207 -27.55 -10.39 -6.77
C ARG A 207 -28.37 -11.43 -6.02
N THR A 208 -29.42 -11.96 -6.65
CA THR A 208 -30.29 -12.98 -6.04
C THR A 208 -29.52 -14.27 -5.78
N LEU A 209 -28.70 -14.70 -6.75
CA LEU A 209 -27.86 -15.88 -6.64
C LEU A 209 -26.83 -15.75 -5.50
N LEU A 210 -26.18 -14.58 -5.38
CA LEU A 210 -25.25 -14.30 -4.28
C LEU A 210 -25.97 -14.26 -2.92
N LYS A 211 -27.16 -13.67 -2.86
CA LYS A 211 -27.98 -13.62 -1.63
C LYS A 211 -28.34 -15.04 -1.17
N GLN A 212 -28.80 -15.89 -2.07
CA GLN A 212 -29.18 -17.27 -1.77
C GLN A 212 -28.01 -18.12 -1.28
N GLN A 213 -26.83 -17.94 -1.86
CA GLN A 213 -25.63 -18.66 -1.42
C GLN A 213 -25.12 -18.18 -0.04
N ILE A 214 -25.19 -16.88 0.24
CA ILE A 214 -24.50 -16.26 1.39
C ILE A 214 -25.43 -16.07 2.59
N VAL A 215 -26.69 -15.68 2.34
CA VAL A 215 -27.70 -15.42 3.39
C VAL A 215 -28.51 -16.67 3.66
N ASP A 216 -28.97 -17.35 2.60
CA ASP A 216 -29.84 -18.51 2.74
C ASP A 216 -29.04 -19.83 2.84
N GLY A 217 -27.71 -19.77 2.65
CA GLY A 217 -26.79 -20.89 2.85
C GLY A 217 -26.86 -22.00 1.81
N LEU A 218 -27.58 -21.78 0.69
CA LEU A 218 -27.81 -22.78 -0.34
C LEU A 218 -26.50 -23.23 -0.98
N GLY A 219 -26.25 -24.53 -1.05
CA GLY A 219 -25.12 -25.11 -1.75
C GLY A 219 -25.29 -25.09 -3.27
N ILE A 220 -24.21 -25.39 -4.02
CA ILE A 220 -24.22 -25.39 -5.50
C ILE A 220 -25.29 -26.35 -6.07
N ASP A 221 -25.49 -27.50 -5.44
CA ASP A 221 -26.47 -28.49 -5.89
C ASP A 221 -27.91 -28.00 -5.64
N GLU A 222 -28.16 -27.35 -4.50
CA GLU A 222 -29.46 -26.77 -4.15
C GLU A 222 -29.80 -25.57 -5.04
N LEU A 223 -28.81 -24.73 -5.36
CA LEU A 223 -28.94 -23.67 -6.36
C LEU A 223 -29.21 -24.25 -7.75
N GLY A 224 -28.56 -25.35 -8.12
CA GLY A 224 -28.83 -26.07 -9.37
C GLY A 224 -30.29 -26.51 -9.45
N SER A 225 -30.82 -27.12 -8.39
CA SER A 225 -32.23 -27.52 -8.30
C SER A 225 -33.19 -26.33 -8.35
N LEU A 226 -32.89 -25.25 -7.60
CA LEU A 226 -33.75 -24.06 -7.53
C LEU A 226 -33.89 -23.34 -8.88
N TYR A 227 -32.79 -23.23 -9.62
CA TYR A 227 -32.76 -22.59 -10.94
C TYR A 227 -33.00 -23.56 -12.10
N GLN A 228 -33.26 -24.84 -11.82
CA GLN A 228 -33.42 -25.93 -12.81
C GLN A 228 -32.25 -26.03 -13.79
N VAL A 229 -31.03 -25.92 -13.29
CA VAL A 229 -29.78 -26.05 -14.06
C VAL A 229 -28.87 -27.11 -13.46
N HIS A 230 -27.96 -27.63 -14.28
CA HIS A 230 -26.94 -28.56 -13.80
C HIS A 230 -26.02 -27.88 -12.76
N ARG A 231 -25.57 -28.63 -11.73
CA ARG A 231 -24.64 -28.15 -10.69
C ARG A 231 -23.43 -27.38 -11.24
N ALA A 232 -22.86 -27.85 -12.35
CA ALA A 232 -21.71 -27.21 -13.00
C ALA A 232 -22.04 -25.83 -13.58
N THR A 233 -23.28 -25.62 -14.03
CA THR A 233 -23.76 -24.33 -14.53
C THR A 233 -24.02 -23.36 -13.37
N ALA A 234 -24.67 -23.84 -12.31
CA ALA A 234 -24.85 -23.04 -11.08
C ALA A 234 -23.51 -22.61 -10.47
N ALA A 235 -22.53 -23.52 -10.42
CA ALA A 235 -21.17 -23.22 -9.97
C ALA A 235 -20.51 -22.11 -10.82
N ARG A 236 -20.60 -22.22 -12.16
CA ARG A 236 -20.06 -21.21 -13.08
C ARG A 236 -20.72 -19.85 -12.92
N TRP A 237 -22.04 -19.80 -12.77
CA TRP A 237 -22.77 -18.56 -12.54
C TRP A 237 -22.36 -17.90 -11.22
N LEU A 238 -22.28 -18.69 -10.15
CA LEU A 238 -21.86 -18.18 -8.84
C LEU A 238 -20.41 -17.67 -8.86
N GLN A 239 -19.50 -18.40 -9.50
CA GLN A 239 -18.11 -17.98 -9.63
C GLN A 239 -17.98 -16.67 -10.42
N SER A 240 -18.68 -16.56 -11.55
CA SER A 240 -18.70 -15.34 -12.37
C SER A 240 -19.24 -14.14 -11.58
N ALA A 241 -20.33 -14.31 -10.83
CA ALA A 241 -20.90 -13.27 -9.98
C ALA A 241 -19.91 -12.83 -8.88
N ARG A 242 -19.19 -13.78 -8.25
CA ARG A 242 -18.14 -13.49 -7.26
C ARG A 242 -16.96 -12.72 -7.85
N GLU A 243 -16.46 -13.13 -9.02
CA GLU A 243 -15.35 -12.47 -9.71
C GLU A 243 -15.71 -11.04 -10.14
N LYS A 244 -16.93 -10.85 -10.67
CA LYS A 244 -17.45 -9.50 -10.99
C LYS A 244 -17.55 -8.62 -9.76
N LEU A 245 -18.11 -9.13 -8.65
CA LEU A 245 -18.22 -8.37 -7.40
C LEU A 245 -16.84 -7.98 -6.87
N LEU A 246 -15.89 -8.92 -6.85
CA LEU A 246 -14.53 -8.69 -6.37
C LEU A 246 -13.80 -7.66 -7.22
N SER A 247 -13.80 -7.84 -8.55
CA SER A 247 -13.09 -6.95 -9.47
C SER A 247 -13.63 -5.52 -9.44
N ARG A 248 -14.96 -5.34 -9.39
CA ARG A 248 -15.58 -4.02 -9.27
C ARG A 248 -15.33 -3.37 -7.91
N THR A 249 -15.45 -4.12 -6.82
CA THR A 249 -15.14 -3.60 -5.47
C THR A 249 -13.70 -3.12 -5.39
N ARG A 250 -12.73 -3.91 -5.90
CA ARG A 250 -11.31 -3.52 -5.95
C ARG A 250 -11.11 -2.22 -6.72
N ARG A 251 -11.63 -2.15 -7.95
CA ARG A 251 -11.49 -0.98 -8.82
C ARG A 251 -12.04 0.28 -8.16
N THR A 252 -13.25 0.21 -7.62
CA THR A 252 -13.93 1.33 -6.97
C THR A 252 -13.24 1.75 -5.68
N PHE A 253 -12.80 0.78 -4.87
CA PHE A 253 -12.07 1.06 -3.63
C PHE A 253 -10.72 1.73 -3.93
N MET A 254 -9.99 1.24 -4.93
CA MET A 254 -8.74 1.84 -5.41
C MET A 254 -8.95 3.28 -5.88
N MET A 255 -10.00 3.54 -6.66
CA MET A 255 -10.30 4.89 -7.17
C MET A 255 -10.66 5.85 -6.02
N ASN A 256 -11.57 5.43 -5.14
CA ASN A 256 -12.12 6.29 -4.07
C ASN A 256 -11.10 6.57 -2.96
N ALA A 257 -10.30 5.57 -2.59
CA ALA A 257 -9.25 5.70 -1.58
C ALA A 257 -7.89 6.07 -2.18
N ARG A 258 -7.79 6.23 -3.51
CA ARG A 258 -6.55 6.51 -4.27
C ARG A 258 -5.42 5.53 -3.94
N LEU A 259 -5.77 4.24 -3.93
CA LEU A 259 -4.87 3.13 -3.58
C LEU A 259 -4.36 2.43 -4.84
N SER A 260 -3.13 1.92 -4.80
CA SER A 260 -2.60 0.97 -5.77
C SER A 260 -3.20 -0.43 -5.59
N SER A 261 -2.97 -1.32 -6.57
CA SER A 261 -3.43 -2.72 -6.50
C SER A 261 -2.82 -3.44 -5.29
N ASP A 262 -1.53 -3.26 -5.03
CA ASP A 262 -0.83 -3.90 -3.92
C ASP A 262 -1.22 -3.33 -2.55
N GLU A 263 -1.49 -2.02 -2.49
CA GLU A 263 -2.04 -1.38 -1.28
C GLU A 263 -3.46 -1.88 -0.99
N CYS A 264 -4.29 -1.97 -2.04
CA CYS A 264 -5.61 -2.59 -1.96
C CYS A 264 -5.49 -4.04 -1.45
N GLU A 265 -4.57 -4.84 -2.00
CA GLU A 265 -4.32 -6.22 -1.58
C GLU A 265 -3.87 -6.31 -0.12
N SER A 266 -2.95 -5.44 0.31
CA SER A 266 -2.43 -5.40 1.67
C SER A 266 -3.51 -5.00 2.68
N ILE A 267 -4.34 -4.01 2.33
CA ILE A 267 -5.50 -3.59 3.13
C ILE A 267 -6.60 -4.67 3.15
N MET A 268 -6.90 -5.32 2.02
CA MET A 268 -7.85 -6.43 1.96
C MET A 268 -7.37 -7.63 2.77
N ARG A 269 -6.07 -7.95 2.74
CA ARG A 269 -5.47 -9.02 3.55
C ARG A 269 -5.58 -8.71 5.04
N MET A 270 -5.35 -7.46 5.43
CA MET A 270 -5.53 -6.97 6.80
C MET A 270 -6.99 -7.06 7.28
N VAL A 271 -7.95 -6.64 6.45
CA VAL A 271 -9.39 -6.75 6.75
C VAL A 271 -9.86 -8.21 6.85
N ARG A 272 -9.37 -9.09 5.96
CA ARG A 272 -9.68 -10.52 5.96
C ARG A 272 -9.12 -11.25 7.19
N SER A 273 -7.88 -10.93 7.59
CA SER A 273 -7.28 -11.54 8.80
C SER A 273 -8.12 -11.32 10.06
N GLN A 274 -8.82 -10.18 10.17
CA GLN A 274 -9.71 -9.93 11.30
C GLN A 274 -11.14 -10.44 11.14
N LEU A 275 -11.61 -10.69 9.91
CA LEU A 275 -12.86 -11.43 9.72
C LEU A 275 -12.68 -12.88 10.18
N ASP A 276 -11.55 -13.52 9.86
CA ASP A 276 -11.22 -14.88 10.31
C ASP A 276 -10.99 -14.94 11.83
N VAL A 277 -10.33 -13.94 12.43
CA VAL A 277 -10.14 -13.84 13.90
C VAL A 277 -11.46 -13.54 14.63
N SER A 278 -12.32 -12.69 14.07
CA SER A 278 -13.64 -12.40 14.67
C SER A 278 -14.60 -13.60 14.56
N LEU A 279 -14.46 -14.41 13.51
CA LEU A 279 -15.21 -15.66 13.32
C LEU A 279 -14.68 -16.77 14.22
N HIS A 280 -13.36 -16.96 14.33
CA HIS A 280 -12.76 -17.90 15.28
C HIS A 280 -13.10 -17.55 16.73
N ARG A 281 -13.06 -16.27 17.11
CA ARG A 281 -13.40 -15.80 18.46
C ARG A 281 -14.86 -16.05 18.82
N ARG A 282 -15.79 -15.92 17.85
CA ARG A 282 -17.21 -16.21 18.06
C ARG A 282 -17.57 -17.69 18.01
N LEU A 283 -16.69 -18.54 17.45
CA LEU A 283 -16.89 -19.99 17.39
C LEU A 283 -16.04 -20.77 18.42
N GLY A 284 -15.09 -20.11 19.11
CA GLY A 284 -14.30 -20.68 20.20
C GLY A 284 -14.71 -20.19 21.60
N SER A 285 -15.83 -19.45 21.71
CA SER A 285 -16.40 -18.99 22.99
C SER A 285 -17.76 -19.65 23.27
N GLY A 286 -17.96 -20.89 22.83
CA GLY A 286 -19.17 -21.68 23.06
C GLY A 286 -18.83 -23.15 23.19
#